data_AF-A0A2R6D1H0-F1
#
_entry.id   AF-A0A2R6D1H0-F1
#
_cell.length_a   1.000
_cell.length_b   1.000
_cell.length_c   1.000
_cell.angle_alpha   90.00
_cell.angle_beta   90.00
_cell.angle_gamma   90.00
#
_symmetry.space_group_name_H-M   'P 1'
#
loop_
_entity.id
_entity.type
_entity.pdbx_description
1 polymer ?
#
loop_
_entity_poly.entity_id
_entity_poly.type
_entity_poly.pdbx_seq_one_letter_code
_entity_poly.pdbx_strand_id
1 'polypeptide(L)' 'MSGPISQEDRERTMTRLKVGVVLLVGLSGGLITSQGEAAWTVVAAAVAGGLVVGAALVWLLFPDLEDVSPGTDREYRK' A
#
# COMPACT_ATOMS: atom_id res chain seq x y z
N MET A 1 23.88 6.99 -16.98
CA MET A 1 24.05 5.70 -16.29
C MET A 1 22.69 5.27 -15.78
N SER A 2 22.10 4.21 -16.30
CA SER A 2 21.05 3.48 -15.57
C SER A 2 21.57 2.07 -15.35
N GLY A 3 22.34 1.91 -14.27
CA GLY A 3 22.56 0.58 -13.73
C GLY A 3 21.24 0.04 -13.17
N PRO A 4 21.16 -1.27 -12.89
CA PRO A 4 19.99 -1.87 -12.23
C PRO A 4 19.67 -1.09 -10.95
N ILE A 5 18.39 -0.81 -10.73
CA ILE A 5 17.91 -0.14 -9.52
C ILE A 5 18.32 -1.00 -8.31
N SER A 6 18.92 -0.37 -7.30
CA SER A 6 19.28 -1.04 -6.04
C SER A 6 18.03 -1.64 -5.38
N GLN A 7 18.17 -2.82 -4.79
CA GLN A 7 17.06 -3.49 -4.09
C GLN A 7 16.47 -2.61 -2.98
N GLU A 8 17.32 -1.87 -2.26
CA GLU A 8 16.89 -0.93 -1.23
C GLU A 8 16.02 0.21 -1.79
N ASP A 9 16.37 0.73 -2.98
CA ASP A 9 15.61 1.80 -3.62
C ASP A 9 14.26 1.29 -4.12
N ARG A 10 14.23 0.04 -4.59
CA ARG A 10 13.00 -0.66 -5.00
C ARG A 10 12.05 -0.86 -3.83
N GLU A 11 12.55 -1.35 -2.69
CA GLU A 11 11.78 -1.55 -1.47
C GLU A 11 11.23 -0.23 -0.91
N ARG A 12 12.07 0.80 -0.81
CA ARG A 12 11.63 2.13 -0.35
C ARG A 12 10.55 2.71 -1.26
N THR A 13 10.69 2.57 -2.56
CA THR A 13 9.70 3.05 -3.53
C THR A 13 8.40 2.27 -3.41
N MET A 14 8.47 0.94 -3.29
CA MET A 14 7.29 0.11 -3.10
C MET A 14 6.55 0.43 -1.80
N THR A 15 7.27 0.60 -0.69
CA THR A 15 6.68 1.01 0.58
C THR A 15 5.98 2.37 0.49
N ARG A 16 6.60 3.35 -0.18
CA ARG A 16 5.97 4.66 -0.41
C ARG A 16 4.70 4.55 -1.24
N LEU A 17 4.69 3.71 -2.28
CA LEU A 17 3.51 3.46 -3.10
C LEU A 17 2.39 2.82 -2.28
N LYS A 18 2.71 1.79 -1.49
CA LYS A 18 1.76 1.14 -0.56
C LYS A 18 1.12 2.18 0.37
N VAL A 19 1.94 2.97 1.06
CA VAL A 19 1.45 4.04 1.95
C VAL A 19 0.60 5.07 1.19
N GLY A 20 1.04 5.48 -0.01
CA GLY A 20 0.32 6.42 -0.85
C GLY A 20 -1.08 5.91 -1.23
N VAL A 21 -1.21 4.63 -1.59
CA VAL A 21 -2.51 4.01 -1.90
C VAL A 21 -3.42 4.00 -0.68
N VAL A 22 -2.92 3.57 0.49
CA VAL A 22 -3.74 3.56 1.73
C VAL A 22 -4.26 4.96 2.05
N LEU A 23 -3.38 5.97 2.02
CA LEU A 23 -3.74 7.36 2.28
C LEU A 23 -4.74 7.90 1.26
N LEU A 24 -4.55 7.61 -0.04
CA LEU A 24 -5.44 8.04 -1.10
C LEU A 24 -6.87 7.53 -0.87
N VAL A 25 -7.02 6.24 -0.52
CA VAL A 25 -8.33 5.62 -0.25
C VAL A 25 -8.98 6.24 1.00
N GLY A 26 -8.23 6.37 2.10
CA GLY A 26 -8.72 6.99 3.34
C GLY A 26 -9.17 8.43 3.15
N LEU A 27 -8.32 9.28 2.57
CA LEU A 27 -8.62 10.68 2.35
C LEU A 27 -9.76 10.87 1.34
N SER A 28 -9.84 10.04 0.30
CA SER A 28 -10.93 10.10 -0.67
C SER A 28 -12.29 9.87 0.00
N GLY A 29 -12.42 8.82 0.83
CA GLY A 29 -13.65 8.56 1.58
C GLY A 29 -14.04 9.73 2.51
N GLY A 30 -13.07 10.32 3.20
CA GLY A 30 -13.28 11.52 4.02
C GLY A 30 -13.75 12.74 3.22
N LEU A 31 -13.11 13.02 2.09
CA LEU A 31 -13.46 14.17 1.25
C LEU A 31 -14.84 14.01 0.59
N ILE A 32 -15.19 12.79 0.17
CA ILE A 32 -16.52 12.49 -0.39
C ILE A 32 -17.60 12.73 0.67
N THR A 33 -17.40 12.22 1.88
CA THR A 33 -18.37 12.36 2.97
C THR A 33 -18.47 13.79 3.49
N SER A 34 -17.37 14.55 3.50
CA SER A 34 -17.37 15.96 3.89
C SER A 34 -18.20 16.84 2.96
N GLN A 35 -18.36 16.47 1.70
CA GLN A 35 -19.20 17.23 0.74
C GLN A 35 -20.70 16.99 0.94
N GLY A 36 -21.09 15.96 1.69
CA GLY A 36 -22.49 15.63 1.96
C GLY A 36 -23.10 16.30 3.19
N GLU A 37 -22.49 17.38 3.70
CA GLU A 37 -22.85 18.03 4.99
C GLU A 37 -22.91 17.05 6.17
N ALA A 38 -22.13 15.97 6.09
CA ALA A 38 -22.10 14.95 7.14
C ALA A 38 -21.45 15.49 8.41
N ALA A 39 -21.92 15.02 9.57
CA ALA A 39 -21.30 15.34 10.84
C ALA A 39 -19.81 14.94 10.84
N TRP A 40 -18.96 15.73 11.51
CA TRP A 40 -17.51 15.49 11.56
C TRP A 40 -17.12 14.09 12.06
N THR A 41 -17.95 13.49 12.92
CA THR A 41 -17.78 12.10 13.37
C THR A 41 -17.92 11.09 12.23
N VAL A 42 -18.84 11.32 11.29
CA VAL A 42 -19.05 10.48 10.10
C VAL A 42 -17.89 10.63 9.14
N VAL A 43 -17.38 11.83 8.94
CA VAL A 43 -16.19 12.08 8.11
C VAL A 43 -14.96 11.35 8.68
N ALA A 44 -14.74 11.45 9.99
CA ALA A 44 -13.64 10.73 10.66
C ALA A 44 -13.80 9.20 10.54
N ALA A 45 -15.01 8.68 10.70
CA ALA A 45 -15.31 7.26 10.51
C ALA A 45 -15.08 6.82 9.05
N ALA A 46 -15.43 7.65 8.07
CA ALA A 46 -15.20 7.37 6.65
C ALA A 46 -13.71 7.36 6.29
N VAL A 47 -12.91 8.27 6.85
CA VAL A 47 -11.45 8.25 6.70
C VAL A 47 -10.88 6.98 7.32
N ALA A 48 -11.25 6.67 8.57
CA ALA A 48 -10.77 5.46 9.24
C ALA A 48 -11.15 4.19 8.47
N GLY A 49 -12.41 4.10 8.01
CA GLY A 49 -12.88 3.00 7.18
C GLY A 49 -12.10 2.88 5.86
N GLY A 50 -11.87 4.01 5.17
CA GLY A 50 -11.08 4.04 3.94
C GLY A 50 -9.61 3.64 4.16
N LEU A 51 -8.99 4.02 5.28
CA LEU A 51 -7.64 3.57 5.64
C LEU A 51 -7.60 2.05 5.89
N VAL A 52 -8.59 1.50 6.58
CA VAL A 52 -8.71 0.05 6.80
C VAL A 52 -8.86 -0.69 5.47
N VAL A 53 -9.73 -0.21 4.59
CA VAL A 53 -9.90 -0.77 3.24
C VAL A 53 -8.62 -0.66 2.42
N GLY A 54 -7.97 0.51 2.42
CA GLY A 54 -6.71 0.72 1.73
C GLY A 54 -5.61 -0.23 2.21
N ALA A 55 -5.49 -0.43 3.53
CA ALA A 55 -4.54 -1.38 4.11
C ALA A 55 -4.87 -2.83 3.72
N ALA A 56 -6.15 -3.22 3.75
CA ALA A 56 -6.59 -4.53 3.30
C ALA A 56 -6.28 -4.76 1.81
N LEU A 57 -6.45 -3.74 0.96
CA LEU A 57 -6.09 -3.81 -0.46
C LEU A 57 -4.59 -4.02 -0.66
N VAL A 58 -3.76 -3.29 0.08
CA VAL A 58 -2.29 -3.47 0.01
C VAL A 58 -1.89 -4.87 0.48
N TRP A 59 -2.51 -5.36 1.55
CA TRP A 59 -2.26 -6.71 2.07
C TRP A 59 -2.65 -7.79 1.06
N LEU A 60 -3.81 -7.63 0.40
CA LEU A 60 -4.27 -8.55 -0.64
C LEU A 60 -3.38 -8.51 -1.90
N LEU A 61 -2.93 -7.33 -2.31
CA LEU A 61 -2.21 -7.15 -3.57
C LEU A 61 -0.71 -7.49 -3.45
N PHE A 62 -0.16 -7.38 -2.25
CA PHE A 62 1.24 -7.67 -1.96
C PHE A 62 1.36 -8.61 -0.76
N PRO A 63 0.88 -9.87 -0.88
CA PRO A 63 1.13 -10.88 0.14
C PRO A 63 2.66 -11.01 0.32
N ASP A 64 3.08 -11.19 1.57
CA ASP A 64 4.49 -11.21 1.94
C ASP A 64 5.31 -12.03 0.95
N LEU A 65 6.28 -11.37 0.31
CA LEU A 65 7.16 -11.96 -0.71
C LEU A 65 7.96 -13.16 -0.17
N GLU A 66 7.94 -13.36 1.16
CA GLU A 66 8.43 -14.55 1.85
C GLU A 66 7.70 -15.84 1.43
N ASP A 67 6.42 -15.77 1.02
CA ASP A 67 5.64 -16.94 0.59
C ASP A 67 5.76 -17.20 -0.93
N VAL A 68 6.32 -16.25 -1.69
CA VAL A 68 6.45 -16.30 -3.17
C VAL A 68 7.89 -16.57 -3.62
N SER A 69 8.85 -16.73 -2.70
CA SER A 69 10.21 -17.17 -3.04
C SER A 69 10.54 -18.60 -2.54
N PRO A 70 9.90 -19.65 -3.08
CA PRO A 70 10.47 -20.98 -3.05
C PRO A 70 11.60 -21.07 -4.11
N GLY A 71 12.80 -20.64 -3.73
CA GLY A 71 14.05 -21.09 -4.34
C GLY A 71 14.49 -20.40 -5.63
N THR A 72 15.32 -19.36 -5.48
CA THR A 72 16.32 -18.96 -6.51
C THR A 72 17.76 -19.04 -5.99
N ASP A 73 17.98 -19.81 -4.92
CA ASP A 73 19.30 -20.06 -4.33
C ASP A 73 19.84 -21.47 -4.69
N ARG A 74 19.75 -21.85 -5.97
CA ARG A 74 20.23 -23.18 -6.41
C ARG A 74 21.01 -23.27 -7.72
N GLU A 75 21.22 -22.20 -8.47
CA GLU A 75 21.80 -22.33 -9.82
C GLU A 75 23.02 -21.42 -10.09
N TYR A 76 23.89 -21.25 -9.09
CA TYR A 76 25.28 -20.79 -9.27
C TYR A 76 26.30 -21.74 -8.62
N ARG A 77 25.97 -23.03 -8.57
CA ARG A 77 26.92 -24.08 -8.17
C ARG A 77 26.63 -25.34 -8.97
N LYS A 78 27.21 -25.46 -10.16
CA LYS A 78 28.11 -26.56 -10.57
C LYS A 78 28.66 -26.30 -11.97
#